data_AF-A0A503AED5-F1
#
_entry.id   AF-A0A503AED5-F1
#
_cell.length_a   1.000
_cell.length_b   1.000
_cell.length_c   1.000
_cell.angle_alpha   90.00
_cell.angle_beta   90.00
_cell.angle_gamma   90.00
#
_symmetry.space_group_name_H-M   'P 1'
#
loop_
_entity.id
_entity.type
_entity.pdbx_description
1 polymer ?
#
loop_
_entity_poly.entity_id
_entity_poly.type
_entity_poly.pdbx_seq_one_letter_code
_entity_poly.pdbx_strand_id
1 'polypeptide(L)'
;MEEPDVFMPNAAVERNGGCLCGNIRYRLTSEPRVHYCHCDMCRRATGSAFAVLAWVPVAGLSWLTTEPTYRRSSPIARRSFCQSCGTPLTLAYDANPHEVALHIGSFDEPAELEPRHNYGSSQRLAWVCCGIDLPHHDTEERW
;
A
#
# COMPACT_ATOMS: atom_id res chain seq x y z
N MET A 1 -46.73 13.73 4.20
CA MET A 1 -45.95 14.00 2.97
C MET A 1 -44.52 13.75 3.36
N GLU A 2 -44.10 12.50 3.23
CA GLU A 2 -42.73 12.06 3.53
C GLU A 2 -42.02 12.01 2.17
N GLU A 3 -40.95 12.78 2.02
CA GLU A 3 -40.13 12.73 0.81
C GLU A 3 -39.38 11.38 0.77
N PRO A 4 -39.31 10.72 -0.39
CA PRO A 4 -38.65 9.44 -0.50
C PRO A 4 -37.14 9.61 -0.32
N ASP A 5 -36.58 8.80 0.58
CA ASP A 5 -35.15 8.60 0.78
C ASP A 5 -34.47 8.30 -0.57
N VAL A 6 -33.77 9.31 -1.09
CA VAL A 6 -32.98 9.15 -2.31
C VAL A 6 -31.76 8.32 -1.92
N PHE A 7 -31.82 7.03 -2.23
CA PHE A 7 -30.70 6.13 -2.16
C PHE A 7 -29.60 6.65 -3.11
N MET A 8 -28.68 7.44 -2.56
CA MET A 8 -27.45 7.86 -3.24
C MET A 8 -26.60 6.61 -3.40
N PRO A 9 -26.29 6.14 -4.62
CA PRO A 9 -25.33 5.06 -4.78
C PRO A 9 -24.01 5.54 -4.18
N ASN A 10 -23.48 4.77 -3.22
CA ASN A 10 -22.19 5.02 -2.58
C ASN A 10 -21.20 5.43 -3.66
N ALA A 11 -20.69 6.66 -3.60
CA ALA A 11 -19.74 7.16 -4.57
C ALA A 11 -18.63 6.11 -4.72
N ALA A 12 -18.31 5.72 -5.95
CA ALA A 12 -17.23 4.78 -6.21
C ALA A 12 -15.98 5.30 -5.49
N VAL A 13 -15.46 4.52 -4.52
CA VAL A 13 -14.30 4.92 -3.73
C VAL A 13 -13.10 4.94 -4.68
N GLU A 14 -12.76 6.12 -5.17
CA GLU A 14 -11.57 6.38 -5.95
C GLU A 14 -10.44 6.77 -4.99
N ARG A 15 -9.31 6.06 -5.06
CA ARG A 15 -8.11 6.39 -4.30
C ARG A 15 -6.96 6.63 -5.26
N ASN A 16 -6.10 7.58 -4.92
CA ASN A 16 -4.94 7.92 -5.73
C ASN A 16 -3.64 7.68 -4.94
N GLY A 17 -2.56 7.57 -5.69
CA GLY A 17 -1.24 7.42 -5.11
C GLY A 17 -0.15 7.53 -6.16
N GLY A 18 1.08 7.38 -5.71
CA GLY A 18 2.26 7.45 -6.56
C GLY A 18 3.56 7.21 -5.83
N CYS A 19 4.64 7.35 -6.57
CA CYS A 19 5.98 7.31 -5.98
C CYS A 19 6.37 8.67 -5.39
N LEU A 20 7.45 8.65 -4.58
CA LEU A 20 8.01 9.80 -3.88
C LEU A 20 8.28 11.00 -4.80
N CYS A 21 8.83 10.76 -5.99
CA CYS A 21 9.18 11.83 -6.93
C CYS A 21 8.04 12.23 -7.89
N GLY A 22 6.84 11.65 -7.75
CA GLY A 22 5.69 11.96 -8.60
C GLY A 22 5.70 11.38 -10.02
N ASN A 23 6.80 10.76 -10.48
CA ASN A 23 6.90 10.20 -11.83
C ASN A 23 5.87 9.11 -12.11
N ILE A 24 5.54 8.31 -11.10
CA ILE A 24 4.53 7.26 -11.16
C ILE A 24 3.33 7.72 -10.36
N ARG A 25 2.17 7.75 -11.00
CA ARG A 25 0.86 8.02 -10.41
C ARG A 25 -0.10 6.91 -10.78
N TYR A 26 -0.99 6.55 -9.87
CA TYR A 26 -2.00 5.53 -10.09
C TYR A 26 -3.34 5.93 -9.50
N ARG A 27 -4.39 5.31 -10.04
CA ARG A 27 -5.76 5.35 -9.56
C ARG A 27 -6.21 3.94 -9.18
N LEU A 28 -6.98 3.86 -8.10
CA LEU A 28 -7.63 2.66 -7.60
C LEU A 28 -9.14 2.89 -7.52
N THR A 29 -9.94 1.94 -8.02
CA THR A 29 -11.42 2.00 -8.02
C THR A 29 -12.07 0.90 -7.18
N SER A 30 -11.30 0.27 -6.30
CA SER A 30 -11.75 -0.80 -5.41
C SER A 30 -11.27 -0.56 -3.98
N GLU A 31 -12.06 -0.94 -2.98
CA GLU A 31 -11.64 -0.85 -1.59
C GLU A 31 -10.53 -1.88 -1.25
N PRO A 32 -9.35 -1.45 -0.79
CA PRO A 32 -8.24 -2.34 -0.48
C PRO A 32 -8.41 -3.11 0.84
N ARG A 33 -7.85 -4.32 0.90
CA ARG A 33 -7.69 -5.07 2.16
C ARG A 33 -6.30 -4.83 2.74
N VAL A 34 -6.25 -4.10 3.86
CA VAL A 34 -4.99 -3.61 4.44
C VAL A 34 -4.51 -4.49 5.60
N HIS A 35 -3.21 -4.79 5.64
CA HIS A 35 -2.58 -5.57 6.71
C HIS A 35 -1.12 -5.18 6.94
N TYR A 36 -0.63 -5.48 8.15
CA TYR A 36 0.79 -5.49 8.47
C TYR A 36 1.42 -6.81 8.03
N CYS A 37 2.58 -6.75 7.39
CA CYS A 37 3.37 -7.91 7.01
C CYS A 37 4.76 -7.86 7.64
N HIS A 38 5.00 -8.79 8.57
CA HIS A 38 6.20 -8.84 9.41
C HIS A 38 7.31 -9.72 8.84
N CYS A 39 7.10 -10.39 7.72
CA CYS A 39 8.08 -11.34 7.20
C CYS A 39 9.39 -10.66 6.79
N ASP A 40 10.50 -11.40 6.88
CA ASP A 40 11.85 -10.93 6.55
C ASP A 40 11.95 -10.30 5.16
N MET A 41 11.24 -10.87 4.18
CA MET A 41 11.22 -10.35 2.83
C MET A 41 10.57 -8.97 2.74
N CYS A 42 9.47 -8.74 3.46
CA CYS A 42 8.78 -7.45 3.48
C CYS A 42 9.58 -6.38 4.22
N ARG A 43 10.25 -6.74 5.32
CA ARG A 43 11.18 -5.83 6.01
C ARG A 43 12.33 -5.41 5.09
N ARG A 44 13.01 -6.37 4.46
CA ARG A 44 14.12 -6.10 3.54
C ARG A 44 13.69 -5.34 2.28
N ALA A 45 12.49 -5.61 1.76
CA ALA A 45 11.98 -4.93 0.57
C ALA A 45 11.62 -3.46 0.82
N THR A 46 11.25 -3.11 2.05
CA THR A 46 10.84 -1.74 2.42
C THR A 46 11.93 -0.96 3.16
N GLY A 47 12.93 -1.65 3.73
CA GLY A 47 13.84 -1.05 4.69
C GLY A 47 13.20 -0.72 6.03
N SER A 48 11.93 -1.09 6.25
CA SER A 48 11.16 -0.79 7.47
C SER A 48 11.02 -2.00 8.40
N ALA A 49 10.51 -1.77 9.60
CA ALA A 49 10.23 -2.80 10.61
C ALA A 49 9.16 -3.81 10.16
N PHE A 50 8.29 -3.40 9.25
CA PHE A 50 7.27 -4.21 8.57
C PHE A 50 6.84 -3.50 7.29
N ALA A 51 6.24 -4.23 6.35
CA ALA A 51 5.50 -3.60 5.26
C ALA A 51 4.03 -3.45 5.68
N VAL A 52 3.40 -2.38 5.24
CA VAL A 52 1.93 -2.26 5.25
C VAL A 52 1.45 -2.33 3.81
N LEU A 53 0.58 -3.29 3.55
CA LEU A 53 0.22 -3.69 2.20
C LEU A 53 -1.31 -3.69 2.04
N ALA A 54 -1.77 -3.15 0.93
CA ALA A 54 -3.17 -3.00 0.54
C ALA A 54 -3.47 -3.90 -0.66
N TRP A 55 -4.12 -5.05 -0.43
CA TRP A 55 -4.50 -5.98 -1.50
C TRP A 55 -5.72 -5.49 -2.27
N VAL A 56 -5.62 -5.48 -3.60
CA VAL A 56 -6.66 -5.03 -4.53
C VAL A 56 -6.74 -5.93 -5.75
N PRO A 57 -7.90 -6.01 -6.43
CA PRO A 57 -7.98 -6.59 -7.77
C PRO A 57 -7.15 -5.78 -8.76
N VAL A 58 -6.39 -6.45 -9.63
CA VAL A 58 -5.62 -5.78 -10.71
C VAL A 58 -6.55 -4.97 -11.63
N ALA A 59 -7.78 -5.45 -11.87
CA ALA A 59 -8.77 -4.75 -12.67
C ALA A 59 -9.19 -3.38 -12.09
N GLY A 60 -8.97 -3.14 -10.79
CA GLY A 60 -9.26 -1.88 -10.13
C GLY A 60 -8.09 -0.88 -10.16
N LEU A 61 -6.90 -1.29 -10.63
CA LEU A 61 -5.69 -0.46 -10.62
C LEU A 61 -5.36 0.06 -12.03
N SER A 62 -5.17 1.37 -12.15
CA SER A 62 -4.74 2.02 -13.38
C SER A 62 -3.51 2.89 -13.13
N TRP A 63 -2.47 2.72 -13.94
CA TRP A 63 -1.31 3.64 -13.96
C TRP A 63 -1.68 4.87 -14.80
N LEU A 64 -1.57 6.05 -14.21
CA LEU A 64 -1.95 7.32 -14.85
C LEU A 64 -0.78 7.98 -15.59
N THR A 65 0.45 7.63 -15.22
CA THR A 65 1.68 8.14 -15.85
C THR A 65 2.55 6.99 -16.34
N THR A 66 3.82 6.89 -15.91
CA THR A 66 4.69 5.77 -16.25
C THR A 66 4.37 4.55 -15.39
N GLU A 67 4.43 3.37 -16.00
CA GLU A 67 4.36 2.11 -15.26
C GLU A 67 5.61 1.90 -14.39
N PRO A 68 5.48 1.20 -13.25
CA PRO A 68 6.62 0.89 -12.42
C PRO A 68 7.53 -0.15 -13.05
N THR A 69 8.79 -0.17 -12.60
CA THR A 69 9.72 -1.23 -12.95
C THR A 69 9.43 -2.46 -12.10
N TYR A 70 9.34 -3.63 -12.73
CA TYR A 70 9.10 -4.91 -12.05
C TYR A 70 10.39 -5.69 -11.85
N ARG A 71 10.52 -6.35 -10.69
CA ARG A 71 11.63 -7.23 -10.34
C ARG A 71 11.11 -8.53 -9.74
N ARG A 72 11.68 -9.67 -10.17
CA ARG A 72 11.48 -10.96 -9.48
C ARG A 72 12.05 -10.88 -8.07
N SER A 73 11.18 -10.98 -7.07
CA SER A 73 11.57 -10.85 -5.65
C SER A 73 11.76 -12.21 -4.97
N SER A 74 11.15 -13.26 -5.50
CA SER A 74 11.32 -14.66 -5.07
C SER A 74 10.89 -15.61 -6.20
N PRO A 75 11.07 -16.93 -6.06
CA PRO A 75 10.55 -17.92 -7.01
C PRO A 75 9.03 -17.99 -7.15
N ILE A 76 8.25 -17.17 -6.42
CA ILE A 76 6.78 -17.16 -6.47
C ILE A 76 6.18 -15.74 -6.56
N ALA A 77 7.01 -14.69 -6.55
CA ALA A 77 6.52 -13.32 -6.43
C ALA A 77 7.40 -12.30 -7.15
N ARG A 78 6.74 -11.27 -7.69
CA ARG A 78 7.37 -10.07 -8.23
C ARG A 78 6.97 -8.84 -7.41
N ARG A 79 7.87 -7.87 -7.38
CA ARG A 79 7.63 -6.55 -6.78
C ARG A 79 7.85 -5.47 -7.82
N SER A 80 7.25 -4.31 -7.63
CA SER A 80 7.50 -3.14 -8.47
C SER A 80 8.00 -1.95 -7.66
N PHE A 81 8.72 -1.06 -8.33
CA PHE A 81 9.27 0.15 -7.73
C PHE A 81 9.43 1.26 -8.77
N CYS A 82 9.54 2.50 -8.31
CA CYS A 82 9.93 3.62 -9.17
C CYS A 82 11.42 3.56 -9.45
N GLN A 83 11.81 3.47 -10.72
CA GLN A 83 13.23 3.47 -11.10
C GLN A 83 13.95 4.78 -10.76
N SER A 84 13.23 5.91 -10.68
CA SER A 84 13.82 7.23 -10.43
C SER A 84 14.11 7.49 -8.94
N CYS A 85 13.22 7.08 -8.03
CA CYS A 85 13.34 7.38 -6.59
C CYS A 85 13.37 6.14 -5.68
N GLY A 86 13.23 4.93 -6.23
CA GLY A 86 13.28 3.69 -5.48
C GLY A 86 12.02 3.34 -4.69
N THR A 87 10.98 4.18 -4.68
CA THR A 87 9.73 3.89 -3.93
C THR A 87 9.17 2.52 -4.30
N PRO A 88 9.00 1.59 -3.35
CA PRO A 88 8.34 0.33 -3.61
C PRO A 88 6.84 0.58 -3.82
N LEU A 89 6.26 -0.02 -4.87
CA LEU A 89 4.89 0.22 -5.27
C LEU A 89 4.03 -1.02 -5.10
N THR A 90 4.43 -2.16 -5.67
CA THR A 90 3.59 -3.37 -5.61
C THR A 90 4.31 -4.65 -5.19
N LEU A 91 3.51 -5.62 -4.72
CA LEU A 91 3.82 -7.04 -4.58
C LEU A 91 2.72 -7.85 -5.28
N ALA A 92 3.10 -8.82 -6.12
CA ALA A 92 2.16 -9.76 -6.75
C ALA A 92 2.72 -11.19 -6.67
N TYR A 93 1.84 -12.16 -6.44
CA TYR A 93 2.17 -13.58 -6.42
C TYR A 93 1.73 -14.26 -7.71
N ASP A 94 2.55 -15.19 -8.20
CA ASP A 94 2.28 -15.92 -9.45
C ASP A 94 1.03 -16.82 -9.31
N ALA A 95 0.75 -17.29 -8.10
CA ALA A 95 -0.42 -18.13 -7.77
C ALA A 95 -1.76 -17.37 -7.80
N ASN A 96 -1.76 -16.03 -7.73
CA ASN A 96 -2.97 -15.22 -7.83
C ASN A 96 -2.71 -13.98 -8.71
N PRO A 97 -2.70 -14.12 -10.04
CA PRO A 97 -2.35 -13.05 -10.96
C PRO A 97 -3.41 -11.93 -11.04
N HIS A 98 -4.60 -12.15 -10.46
CA HIS A 98 -5.70 -11.19 -10.47
C HIS A 98 -5.68 -10.23 -9.28
N GLU A 99 -4.80 -10.44 -8.31
CA GLU A 99 -4.60 -9.55 -7.16
C GLU A 99 -3.18 -8.98 -7.11
N VAL A 100 -3.09 -7.76 -6.60
CA VAL A 100 -1.83 -7.07 -6.36
C VAL A 100 -1.93 -6.34 -5.02
N ALA A 101 -0.85 -6.34 -4.25
CA ALA A 101 -0.73 -5.50 -3.07
C ALA A 101 -0.01 -4.21 -3.44
N LEU A 102 -0.58 -3.06 -3.06
CA LEU A 102 0.09 -1.76 -3.07
C LEU A 102 0.75 -1.49 -1.72
N HIS A 103 1.89 -0.82 -1.70
CA HIS A 103 2.50 -0.31 -0.46
C HIS A 103 1.71 0.88 0.06
N ILE A 104 1.29 0.85 1.33
CA ILE A 104 0.40 1.89 1.89
C ILE A 104 1.00 3.31 1.78
N GLY A 105 2.31 3.43 1.94
CA GLY A 105 3.01 4.72 1.90
C GLY A 105 3.08 5.34 0.51
N SER A 106 2.56 4.65 -0.51
CA SER A 106 2.42 5.20 -1.86
C SER A 106 1.03 5.79 -2.12
N PHE A 107 0.07 5.67 -1.21
CA PHE A 107 -1.24 6.33 -1.34
C PHE A 107 -1.14 7.80 -0.94
N ASP A 108 -1.96 8.66 -1.55
CA ASP A 108 -1.99 10.09 -1.17
C ASP A 108 -2.65 10.30 0.20
N GLU A 109 -3.62 9.46 0.55
CA GLU A 109 -4.40 9.53 1.81
C GLU A 109 -4.26 8.23 2.62
N PRO A 110 -3.04 7.88 3.09
CA PRO A 110 -2.79 6.58 3.74
C PRO A 110 -3.46 6.46 5.12
N ALA A 111 -3.86 7.57 5.74
CA ALA A 111 -4.52 7.59 7.04
C ALA A 111 -5.92 6.92 7.02
N GLU A 112 -6.56 6.86 5.86
CA GLU A 112 -7.87 6.21 5.70
C GLU A 112 -7.77 4.68 5.57
N LEU A 113 -6.56 4.16 5.40
CA LEU A 113 -6.29 2.77 5.06
C LEU A 113 -5.83 1.98 6.29
N GLU A 114 -6.70 1.86 7.29
CA GLU A 114 -6.37 1.21 8.56
C GLU A 114 -6.12 -0.30 8.39
N PRO A 115 -4.93 -0.82 8.77
CA PRO A 115 -4.66 -2.25 8.72
C PRO A 115 -5.51 -3.04 9.72
N ARG A 116 -6.19 -4.09 9.26
CA ARG A 116 -7.10 -4.89 10.12
C ARG A 116 -6.49 -6.18 10.66
N HIS A 117 -5.37 -6.63 10.10
CA HIS A 117 -4.75 -7.92 10.46
C HIS A 117 -3.22 -7.88 10.39
N ASN A 118 -2.59 -8.86 11.03
CA ASN A 118 -1.14 -9.09 11.00
C ASN A 118 -0.83 -10.40 10.27
N TYR A 119 0.15 -10.36 9.37
CA TYR A 119 0.69 -11.53 8.67
C TYR A 119 2.16 -11.75 9.06
N GLY A 120 2.56 -13.02 9.18
CA GLY A 120 3.93 -13.39 9.53
C GLY A 120 4.31 -13.03 10.97
N SER A 121 3.33 -12.99 11.89
CA SER A 121 3.48 -12.48 13.26
C SER A 121 4.58 -13.13 14.09
N SER A 122 4.98 -14.37 13.78
CA SER A 122 6.12 -15.04 14.41
C SER A 122 7.48 -14.38 14.11
N GLN A 123 7.56 -13.58 13.04
CA GLN A 123 8.74 -12.80 12.64
C GLN A 123 8.62 -11.31 13.02
N ARG A 124 7.57 -10.93 13.77
CA ARG A 124 7.43 -9.56 14.26
C ARG A 124 8.57 -9.25 15.22
N LEU A 125 9.24 -8.13 14.99
CA LEU A 125 10.29 -7.65 15.88
C LEU A 125 9.66 -7.30 17.24
N ALA A 126 10.25 -7.80 18.33
CA ALA A 126 9.64 -7.74 19.66
C ALA A 126 9.37 -6.31 20.17
N TRP A 127 10.16 -5.33 19.72
CA TRP A 127 10.00 -3.92 20.07
C TRP A 127 8.93 -3.21 19.23
N VAL A 128 8.40 -3.84 18.18
CA VAL A 128 7.31 -3.30 17.35
C VAL A 128 5.98 -3.50 18.07
N CYS A 129 5.67 -2.58 18.98
CA CYS A 129 4.40 -2.49 19.72
C CYS A 129 3.84 -1.06 19.78
N CYS A 130 4.34 -0.15 18.91
CA CYS A 130 4.13 1.32 18.91
C CYS A 130 4.86 2.05 20.06
N GLY A 131 5.47 3.21 19.76
CA GLY A 131 6.28 4.02 20.69
C GLY A 131 5.69 5.39 20.96
N ILE A 132 4.38 5.46 21.21
CA ILE A 132 3.63 6.71 21.39
C ILE A 132 4.12 7.55 22.59
N ASP A 133 4.75 6.89 23.56
CA ASP A 133 5.29 7.53 24.78
C ASP A 133 6.76 7.96 24.65
N LEU A 134 7.38 7.76 23.48
CA LEU A 134 8.74 8.23 23.23
C LEU A 134 8.74 9.75 22.96
N PRO A 135 9.84 10.46 23.27
CA PRO A 135 10.01 11.83 22.82
C PRO A 135 9.78 11.93 21.30
N HIS A 136 8.93 12.86 20.89
CA HIS A 136 8.61 13.10 19.49
C HIS A 136 9.01 14.53 19.11
N HIS A 137 9.38 14.68 17.85
CA HIS A 137 9.60 15.96 17.19
C HIS A 137 8.91 15.86 15.84
N ASP A 138 8.30 16.96 15.39
CA ASP A 138 7.73 17.02 14.05
C ASP A 138 8.85 17.00 12.99
N THR A 139 8.54 16.48 11.81
CA THR A 139 9.42 16.52 10.64
C THR A 139 9.43 17.94 10.07
N GLU A 140 10.61 18.52 9.85
CA GLU A 140 10.76 19.81 9.16
C GLU A 140 10.92 19.63 7.64
N GLU A 141 11.14 18.39 7.21
CA GLU A 141 11.24 18.00 5.82
C GLU A 141 9.93 18.29 5.09
N ARG A 142 10.01 19.14 4.06
CA ARG A 142 8.89 19.48 3.17
C ARG A 142 9.27 19.16 1.73
N TRP A 143 8.26 18.78 0.95
CA TRP A 143 8.33 18.64 -0.51
C TRP A 143 8.28 20.00 -1.19
#